data_AF-A0A932XVM4-F1
#
_entry.id   AF-A0A932XVM4-F1
#
_cell.length_a   1.000
_cell.length_b   1.000
_cell.length_c   1.000
_cell.angle_alpha   90.00
_cell.angle_beta   90.00
_cell.angle_gamma   90.00
#
_symmetry.space_group_name_H-M   'P 1'
#
loop_
_entity.id
_entity.type
_entity.pdbx_description
1 polymer ?
#
loop_
_entity_poly.entity_id
_entity_poly.type
_entity_poly.pdbx_seq_one_letter_code
_entity_poly.pdbx_strand_id
1 'polypeptide(L)'
;MIRERSTTSADRRPATRGDVREAQEELALMVARSFANVATKDDLKNLATKAELKNLATKDDLKNLATKDELTRLQGQVDGLENRVDSVLDVVLDISKQLGEWKGIPAKVELLYRKVFRSHR
;
A
#
# COMPACT_ATOMS: atom_id res chain seq x y z
N MET A 1 -74.95 -20.34 7.48
CA MET A 1 -75.58 -20.41 6.13
C MET A 1 -74.64 -19.75 5.13
N ILE A 2 -73.75 -20.52 4.52
CA ILE A 2 -72.88 -20.05 3.44
C ILE A 2 -73.66 -20.33 2.15
N ARG A 3 -74.05 -19.28 1.43
CA ARG A 3 -74.69 -19.42 0.11
C ARG A 3 -73.61 -19.83 -0.89
N GLU A 4 -73.55 -21.11 -1.21
CA GLU A 4 -72.79 -21.59 -2.37
C GLU A 4 -73.40 -20.97 -3.64
N ARG A 5 -72.62 -20.16 -4.36
CA ARG A 5 -72.97 -19.76 -5.73
C ARG A 5 -72.82 -20.99 -6.61
N SER A 6 -73.90 -21.74 -6.79
CA SER A 6 -74.01 -22.78 -7.81
C SER A 6 -73.94 -22.12 -9.19
N THR A 7 -72.77 -22.16 -9.83
CA THR A 7 -72.68 -21.83 -11.26
C THR A 7 -73.18 -23.04 -12.06
N THR A 8 -74.46 -22.96 -12.44
CA THR A 8 -75.13 -23.94 -13.30
C THR A 8 -74.35 -24.13 -14.60
N SER A 9 -74.15 -25.39 -15.00
CA SER A 9 -73.44 -25.83 -16.23
C SER A 9 -73.99 -25.25 -17.56
N ALA A 10 -75.10 -24.51 -17.53
CA ALA A 10 -75.81 -24.01 -18.70
C ALA A 10 -75.30 -22.65 -19.24
N ASP A 11 -74.44 -21.93 -18.51
CA ASP A 11 -73.99 -20.57 -18.87
C ASP A 11 -72.59 -20.53 -19.51
N ARG A 12 -72.05 -21.68 -19.92
CA ARG A 12 -70.73 -21.77 -20.58
C ARG A 12 -70.88 -21.53 -22.08
N ARG A 13 -70.80 -20.27 -22.51
CA ARG A 13 -70.55 -19.95 -23.92
C ARG A 13 -69.14 -20.43 -24.31
N PRO A 14 -68.93 -20.98 -25.52
CA PRO A 14 -67.60 -21.36 -25.97
C PRO A 14 -66.69 -20.12 -26.01
N ALA A 15 -65.45 -20.27 -25.53
CA ALA A 15 -64.47 -19.19 -25.58
C ALA A 15 -64.27 -18.73 -27.03
N THR A 16 -64.32 -17.42 -27.24
CA THR A 16 -64.08 -16.81 -28.54
C THR A 16 -62.57 -16.64 -28.76
N ARG A 17 -62.18 -16.39 -30.01
CA ARG A 17 -60.79 -16.00 -30.33
C ARG A 17 -60.35 -14.73 -29.58
N GLY A 18 -61.29 -13.84 -29.24
CA GLY A 18 -61.03 -12.64 -28.46
C GLY A 18 -60.65 -12.97 -27.01
N ASP A 19 -61.41 -13.83 -26.35
CA ASP A 19 -61.17 -14.25 -24.96
C ASP A 19 -59.80 -14.95 -24.81
N VAL A 20 -59.41 -15.76 -25.80
CA VAL A 20 -58.08 -16.41 -25.83
C VAL A 20 -56.96 -15.38 -26.00
N ARG A 21 -57.16 -14.36 -26.85
CA ARG A 21 -56.16 -13.31 -27.09
C ARG A 21 -55.94 -12.47 -25.83
N GLU A 22 -57.01 -12.10 -25.12
CA GLU A 22 -56.92 -11.33 -23.89
C GLU A 22 -56.17 -12.10 -22.79
N ALA A 23 -56.49 -13.39 -22.60
CA ALA A 23 -55.75 -14.24 -21.68
C ALA A 23 -54.26 -14.40 -22.06
N GLN A 24 -53.94 -14.43 -23.37
CA GLN A 24 -52.56 -14.46 -23.84
C GLN A 24 -51.80 -13.16 -23.53
N GLU A 25 -52.46 -12.00 -23.63
CA GLU A 25 -51.86 -10.70 -23.29
C GLU A 25 -51.63 -10.52 -21.79
N GLU A 26 -52.59 -10.94 -20.94
CA GLU A 26 -52.42 -10.93 -19.49
C GLU A 26 -51.26 -11.82 -19.04
N LEU A 27 -51.16 -13.03 -19.62
CA LEU A 27 -50.06 -13.95 -19.35
C LEU A 27 -48.72 -13.36 -19.80
N ALA A 28 -48.66 -12.71 -20.97
CA ALA A 28 -47.44 -12.06 -21.46
C ALA A 28 -46.97 -10.94 -20.52
N LEU A 29 -47.90 -10.10 -20.03
CA LEU A 29 -47.58 -9.05 -19.07
C LEU A 29 -47.14 -9.60 -17.71
N MET A 30 -47.77 -10.67 -17.23
CA MET A 30 -47.38 -11.34 -15.99
C MET A 30 -45.96 -11.90 -16.10
N VAL A 31 -45.65 -12.57 -17.20
CA VAL A 31 -44.30 -13.12 -17.48
C VAL A 31 -43.28 -11.99 -17.58
N ALA A 32 -43.56 -10.92 -18.32
CA ALA A 32 -42.65 -9.77 -18.44
C ALA A 32 -42.32 -9.14 -17.08
N ARG A 33 -43.34 -8.93 -16.22
CA ARG A 33 -43.14 -8.39 -14.86
C ARG A 33 -42.33 -9.32 -13.97
N SER A 34 -42.50 -10.63 -14.11
CA SER A 34 -41.80 -11.64 -13.29
C SER A 34 -40.28 -11.63 -13.50
N PHE A 35 -39.80 -11.17 -14.66
CA PHE A 35 -38.38 -11.10 -15.00
C PHE A 35 -37.79 -9.69 -14.98
N ALA A 36 -38.57 -8.67 -14.65
CA ALA A 36 -38.15 -7.26 -14.74
C ALA A 36 -36.89 -6.91 -13.93
N ASN A 37 -36.60 -7.65 -12.86
CA ASN A 37 -35.44 -7.44 -11.99
C ASN A 37 -34.39 -8.56 -12.07
N VAL A 38 -34.46 -9.41 -13.09
CA VAL A 38 -33.48 -10.48 -13.28
C VAL A 38 -32.29 -9.92 -14.05
N ALA A 39 -31.12 -9.96 -13.42
CA ALA A 39 -29.86 -9.57 -14.07
C ALA A 39 -29.57 -10.50 -15.26
N THR A 40 -29.19 -9.90 -16.38
CA THR A 40 -28.73 -10.57 -17.59
C THR A 40 -27.23 -10.85 -17.51
N LYS A 41 -26.72 -11.63 -18.47
CA LYS A 41 -25.26 -11.85 -18.59
C LYS A 41 -24.51 -10.55 -18.89
N ASP A 42 -25.12 -9.63 -19.63
CA ASP A 42 -24.51 -8.35 -19.97
C ASP A 42 -24.38 -7.45 -18.73
N ASP A 43 -25.34 -7.51 -17.81
CA ASP A 43 -25.29 -6.77 -16.53
C ASP A 43 -24.10 -7.22 -15.66
N LEU A 44 -23.63 -8.46 -15.81
CA LEU A 44 -22.54 -9.03 -15.00
C LEU A 44 -21.15 -8.84 -15.63
N LYS A 45 -21.04 -8.46 -16.91
CA LYS A 45 -19.75 -8.40 -17.62
C LYS A 45 -18.73 -7.44 -16.99
N ASN A 46 -19.21 -6.40 -16.32
CA ASN A 46 -18.36 -5.37 -15.70
C ASN A 46 -18.13 -5.59 -14.20
N LEU A 47 -18.64 -6.68 -13.63
CA LEU A 47 -18.42 -7.01 -12.23
C LEU A 47 -17.10 -7.76 -12.07
N ALA A 48 -16.27 -7.32 -11.12
CA ALA A 48 -15.09 -8.07 -10.72
C ALA A 48 -15.50 -9.42 -10.09
N THR A 49 -14.85 -10.48 -10.50
CA THR A 49 -14.99 -11.82 -9.97
C THR A 49 -14.17 -11.99 -8.69
N LYS A 50 -14.56 -12.95 -7.84
CA LYS A 50 -13.80 -13.28 -6.64
C LYS A 50 -12.37 -13.74 -6.95
N ALA A 51 -12.14 -14.34 -8.11
CA ALA A 51 -10.81 -14.80 -8.52
C ALA A 51 -9.88 -13.61 -8.80
N GLU A 52 -10.40 -12.56 -9.45
CA GLU A 52 -9.64 -11.34 -9.75
C GLU A 52 -9.22 -10.58 -8.48
N LEU A 53 -9.99 -10.69 -7.40
CA LEU A 53 -9.68 -10.02 -6.13
C LEU A 53 -8.66 -10.75 -5.24
N LYS A 54 -8.33 -12.02 -5.52
CA LYS A 54 -7.49 -12.84 -4.62
C LYS A 54 -6.07 -12.32 -4.43
N ASN A 55 -5.53 -11.59 -5.41
CA ASN A 55 -4.14 -11.14 -5.43
C ASN A 55 -3.99 -9.66 -5.05
N LEU A 56 -5.06 -9.00 -4.61
CA LEU A 56 -4.98 -7.62 -4.16
C LEU A 56 -4.43 -7.57 -2.73
N ALA A 57 -3.43 -6.72 -2.51
CA ALA A 57 -2.95 -6.42 -1.17
C ALA A 57 -4.06 -5.74 -0.35
N THR A 58 -4.21 -6.17 0.89
CA THR A 58 -5.14 -5.59 1.86
C THR A 58 -4.46 -4.46 2.63
N LYS A 59 -5.24 -3.67 3.37
CA LYS A 59 -4.70 -2.66 4.26
C LYS A 59 -3.81 -3.25 5.36
N ASP A 60 -4.10 -4.47 5.80
CA ASP A 60 -3.33 -5.14 6.84
C ASP A 60 -1.95 -5.57 6.32
N ASP A 61 -1.85 -5.97 5.05
CA ASP A 61 -0.56 -6.29 4.41
C ASP A 61 0.39 -5.09 4.36
N LEU A 62 -0.15 -3.86 4.37
CA LEU A 62 0.62 -2.62 4.25
C LEU A 62 1.03 -2.01 5.60
N LYS A 63 0.48 -2.48 6.74
CA LYS A 63 0.69 -1.84 8.06
C LYS A 63 2.14 -1.78 8.53
N ASN A 64 2.97 -2.71 8.08
CA ASN A 64 4.36 -2.84 8.52
C ASN A 64 5.37 -2.32 7.49
N LEU A 65 4.92 -1.67 6.42
CA LEU A 65 5.82 -1.07 5.44
C LEU A 65 6.35 0.27 5.95
N ALA A 66 7.66 0.47 5.83
CA ALA A 66 8.28 1.76 6.08
C ALA A 66 7.75 2.81 5.09
N THR A 67 7.44 3.98 5.62
CA THR A 67 7.03 5.16 4.85
C THR A 67 8.24 5.88 4.26
N LYS A 68 8.02 6.68 3.22
CA LYS A 68 9.08 7.52 2.63
C LYS A 68 9.66 8.53 3.63
N ASP A 69 8.84 9.02 4.55
CA ASP A 69 9.27 9.99 5.56
C ASP A 69 10.18 9.33 6.61
N GLU A 70 9.89 8.09 7.01
CA GLU A 70 10.77 7.31 7.89
C GLU A 70 12.15 7.08 7.25
N LEU A 71 12.18 6.74 5.96
CA LEU A 71 13.44 6.57 5.21
C LEU A 71 14.21 7.90 5.10
N THR A 72 13.54 9.00 4.80
CA THR A 72 14.15 10.34 4.74
C THR A 72 14.74 10.75 6.09
N ARG A 73 14.05 10.44 7.19
CA ARG A 73 14.56 10.70 8.53
C ARG A 73 15.83 9.91 8.82
N LEU A 74 15.84 8.62 8.47
CA LEU A 74 17.03 7.77 8.63
C LEU A 74 18.20 8.29 7.79
N GLN A 75 17.95 8.72 6.55
CA GLN A 75 18.98 9.34 5.70
C GLN A 75 19.59 10.57 6.37
N GLY A 76 18.77 11.49 6.88
CA GLY A 76 19.29 12.67 7.59
C GLY A 76 20.08 12.33 8.86
N GLN A 77 19.75 11.23 9.55
CA GLN A 77 20.56 10.74 10.67
C GLN A 77 21.91 10.19 10.22
N VAL A 78 21.95 9.50 9.07
CA VAL A 78 23.20 9.01 8.46
C VAL A 78 24.08 10.17 8.02
N ASP A 79 23.52 11.14 7.29
CA ASP A 79 24.25 12.35 6.87
C ASP A 79 24.82 13.10 8.09
N GLY A 80 24.05 13.17 9.19
CA GLY A 80 24.51 13.76 10.44
C GLY A 80 25.66 12.98 11.11
N LEU A 81 25.67 11.64 11.00
CA LEU A 81 26.77 10.81 11.47
C LEU A 81 28.02 10.99 10.61
N GLU A 82 27.87 11.05 9.29
CA GLU A 82 28.98 11.29 8.34
C GLU A 82 29.71 12.60 8.67
N ASN A 83 28.97 13.70 8.85
CA ASN A 83 29.54 14.99 9.24
C ASN A 83 30.31 14.94 10.58
N ARG A 84 29.81 14.16 11.55
CA ARG A 84 30.49 13.98 12.85
C ARG A 84 31.76 13.16 12.71
N VAL A 85 31.76 12.15 11.84
CA VAL A 85 32.94 11.33 11.53
C VAL A 85 34.03 12.20 10.90
N ASP A 86 33.68 13.04 9.93
CA ASP A 86 34.64 13.96 9.29
C ASP A 86 35.26 14.92 10.31
N SER A 87 34.44 15.51 11.19
CA SER A 87 34.93 16.37 12.27
C SER A 87 35.92 15.66 13.20
N VAL A 88 35.63 14.40 13.55
CA VAL A 88 36.53 13.60 14.40
C VAL A 88 37.82 13.27 13.67
N LEU A 89 37.76 12.94 12.37
CA LEU A 89 38.93 12.67 11.55
C LEU A 89 39.86 13.89 11.50
N ASP A 90 39.31 15.09 11.32
CA ASP A 90 40.09 16.34 11.34
C ASP A 90 40.85 16.51 12.66
N VAL A 91 40.17 16.31 13.79
CA VAL A 91 40.81 16.37 15.12
C VAL A 91 41.89 15.31 15.29
N VAL A 92 41.63 14.07 14.86
CA VAL A 92 42.60 12.97 14.97
C VAL A 92 43.84 13.22 14.10
N LEU A 93 43.67 13.76 12.90
CA LEU A 93 44.77 14.14 12.02
C LEU A 93 45.61 15.26 12.63
N ASP A 94 44.98 16.27 13.23
CA ASP A 94 45.70 17.35 13.90
C ASP A 94 46.51 16.84 15.11
N ILE A 95 45.89 16.03 15.98
CA ILE A 95 46.59 15.40 17.10
C ILE A 95 47.77 14.54 16.61
N SER A 96 47.58 13.78 15.53
CA SER A 96 48.64 12.94 14.95
C SER A 96 49.83 13.78 14.49
N LYS A 97 49.56 14.93 13.87
CA LYS A 97 50.59 15.90 13.48
C LYS A 97 51.32 16.46 14.69
N GLN A 98 50.59 16.97 15.69
CA GLN A 98 51.17 17.52 16.92
C GLN A 98 52.07 16.48 17.60
N LEU A 99 51.63 15.23 17.72
CA LEU A 99 52.42 14.17 18.33
C LEU A 99 53.72 13.89 17.56
N GLY A 100 53.70 13.99 16.23
CA GLY A 100 54.88 13.88 15.38
C GLY A 100 55.93 14.95 15.70
N GLU A 101 55.49 16.19 15.92
CA GLU A 101 56.37 17.30 16.31
C GLU A 101 57.00 17.06 17.69
N TRP A 102 56.19 16.62 18.66
CA TRP A 102 56.66 16.33 20.03
C TRP A 102 57.70 15.20 20.06
N LYS A 103 57.49 14.12 19.29
CA LYS A 103 58.45 13.02 19.17
C LYS A 103 59.81 13.47 18.62
N GLY A 104 59.88 14.58 17.88
CA GLY A 104 61.12 15.16 17.38
C GLY A 104 61.91 15.99 18.40
N ILE A 105 61.28 16.40 19.51
CA ILE A 105 61.90 17.28 20.51
C ILE A 105 63.11 16.63 21.20
N PRO A 106 63.07 15.37 21.69
CA PRO A 106 64.22 14.75 22.36
C PRO A 106 65.50 14.76 21.50
N ALA A 107 65.38 14.48 20.21
CA ALA A 107 66.51 14.51 19.28
C ALA A 107 67.09 15.93 19.08
N LYS A 108 66.22 16.95 19.00
CA LYS A 108 66.64 18.36 18.91
C LYS A 108 67.35 18.82 20.18
N VAL A 109 66.84 18.43 21.36
CA VAL A 109 67.45 18.73 22.66
C VAL A 109 68.83 18.07 22.78
N GLU A 110 68.96 16.79 22.40
CA GLU A 110 70.24 16.08 22.39
C GLU A 110 71.28 16.75 21.47
N LEU A 111 70.87 17.18 20.27
CA LEU A 111 71.73 17.92 19.35
C LEU A 111 72.22 19.25 19.95
N LEU A 112 71.34 19.99 20.61
CA LEU A 112 71.70 21.25 21.28
C LEU A 112 72.67 21.00 22.44
N TYR A 113 72.39 20.01 23.29
CA TYR A 113 73.27 19.64 24.40
C TYR A 113 74.68 19.29 23.90
N ARG A 114 74.78 18.47 22.85
CA ARG A 114 76.05 18.15 22.19
C ARG A 114 76.78 19.39 21.70
N LYS A 115 76.10 20.33 21.02
CA LYS A 115 76.72 21.56 20.49
C LYS A 115 77.27 22.46 21.60
N VAL A 116 76.51 22.67 22.67
CA VAL A 116 76.88 23.60 23.75
C VAL A 116 78.01 23.03 24.61
N PHE A 117 77.92 21.76 25.00
CA PHE A 117 78.79 21.20 26.05
C PHE A 117 80.00 20.39 25.54
N ARG A 118 80.06 19.96 24.26
CA ARG A 118 81.30 19.37 23.71
C ARG A 118 82.34 20.38 23.26
N SER A 119 81.98 21.65 23.05
CA SER A 119 82.93 22.68 22.60
C SER A 119 83.82 23.23 23.73
N HIS A 120 83.62 22.79 24.98
CA HIS A 120 84.31 23.29 26.18
C HIS A 120 85.30 22.26 26.78
N ARG A 121 85.79 21.30 25.99
CA ARG A 121 86.80 20.33 26.44
C ARG A 121 87.95 20.23 25.44
#